data_AF-A0A838YJA0-F1
#
_entry.id   AF-A0A838YJA0-F1
#
_cell.length_a   1.000
_cell.length_b   1.000
_cell.length_c   1.000
_cell.angle_alpha   90.00
_cell.angle_beta   90.00
_cell.angle_gamma   90.00
#
_symmetry.space_group_name_H-M   'P 1'
#
loop_
_entity.id
_entity.type
_entity.pdbx_description
1 polymer ?
#
loop_
_entity_poly.entity_id
_entity_poly.type
_entity_poly.pdbx_seq_one_letter_code
_entity_poly.pdbx_strand_id
1 'polypeptide(L)'
;MSIFFKVDVNIYLYMITASLKTNLILKELGITRFSSRSSANKSIINSIYIYKIDKVSVFLKKDFKEYDIDQKKLILAIMNSTTLTNGESSGQSILFDNKNELDDIIDSSSKLIINLTNNEIKITAKIPIIDSFDIDELVSNPENKKHLWNSIKALLNL
;
A
#
# COMPACT_ATOMS: atom_id res chain seq x y z
N MET A 1 -17.16 66.61 -20.26
CA MET A 1 -16.00 65.79 -19.87
C MET A 1 -16.52 64.40 -19.52
N SER A 2 -16.68 63.57 -20.54
CA SER A 2 -17.10 62.16 -20.41
C SER A 2 -15.87 61.27 -20.52
N ILE A 3 -16.04 59.97 -20.25
CA ILE A 3 -15.01 58.91 -20.23
C ILE A 3 -14.24 58.95 -18.89
N PHE A 4 -14.19 57.95 -18.02
CA PHE A 4 -14.08 56.49 -18.14
C PHE A 4 -14.71 55.87 -16.88
N PHE A 5 -15.57 54.85 -16.99
CA PHE A 5 -15.78 53.79 -15.97
C PHE A 5 -16.84 52.81 -16.53
N LYS A 6 -16.56 52.20 -17.68
CA LYS A 6 -17.45 51.18 -18.26
C LYS A 6 -16.69 50.11 -19.03
N VAL A 7 -15.54 49.69 -18.51
CA VAL A 7 -14.72 48.63 -19.13
C VAL A 7 -14.32 47.52 -18.15
N ASP A 8 -14.52 47.66 -16.84
CA ASP A 8 -14.02 46.63 -15.91
C ASP A 8 -14.95 45.44 -15.68
N VAL A 9 -16.26 45.56 -15.91
CA VAL A 9 -17.19 44.44 -15.59
C VAL A 9 -17.11 43.31 -16.63
N ASN A 10 -16.71 43.60 -17.87
CA ASN A 10 -16.73 42.62 -18.96
C ASN A 10 -15.48 41.72 -19.02
N ILE A 11 -14.35 42.17 -18.47
CA ILE A 11 -13.09 41.39 -18.49
C ILE A 11 -13.11 40.28 -17.42
N TYR A 12 -13.73 40.52 -16.26
CA TYR A 12 -13.79 39.51 -15.19
C TYR A 12 -14.68 38.30 -15.52
N LEU A 13 -15.68 38.45 -16.40
CA LEU A 13 -16.53 37.32 -16.83
C LEU A 13 -15.81 36.34 -17.76
N TYR A 14 -14.76 36.80 -18.46
CA TYR A 14 -14.00 35.94 -19.38
C TYR A 14 -12.96 35.07 -18.64
N MET A 15 -12.61 35.43 -17.40
CA MET A 15 -11.61 34.74 -16.58
C MET A 15 -12.21 33.72 -15.60
N ILE A 16 -13.49 33.37 -15.79
CA ILE A 16 -14.17 32.36 -14.98
C ILE A 16 -14.00 31.00 -15.66
N THR A 17 -13.30 30.08 -15.01
CA THR A 17 -13.10 28.72 -15.50
C THR A 17 -14.45 28.01 -15.70
N ALA A 18 -14.49 27.05 -16.63
CA ALA A 18 -15.69 26.25 -16.88
C ALA A 18 -16.24 25.62 -15.59
N SER A 19 -15.36 25.22 -14.66
CA SER A 19 -15.76 24.67 -13.35
C SER A 19 -16.53 25.67 -12.49
N LEU A 20 -16.12 26.94 -12.49
CA LEU A 20 -16.74 27.97 -11.67
C LEU A 20 -18.08 28.43 -12.26
N LYS A 21 -18.20 28.42 -13.60
CA LYS A 21 -19.49 28.61 -14.31
C LYS A 21 -20.47 27.49 -13.97
N THR A 22 -20.04 26.23 -14.06
CA THR A 22 -20.88 25.07 -13.74
C THR A 22 -21.36 25.09 -12.28
N ASN A 23 -20.48 25.44 -11.34
CA ASN A 23 -20.86 25.58 -9.92
C ASN A 23 -21.92 26.67 -9.69
N LEU A 24 -21.83 27.80 -10.38
CA LEU A 24 -22.82 28.88 -10.29
C LEU A 24 -24.19 28.43 -10.84
N ILE A 25 -24.20 27.75 -11.99
CA ILE A 25 -25.43 27.21 -12.60
C ILE A 25 -26.09 26.19 -11.67
N LEU A 26 -25.31 25.25 -11.13
CA LEU A 26 -25.81 24.22 -10.22
C LEU A 26 -26.36 24.82 -8.90
N LYS A 27 -25.69 25.85 -8.38
CA LYS A 27 -26.16 26.60 -7.20
C LYS A 27 -27.51 27.26 -7.47
N GLU A 28 -27.70 27.84 -8.65
CA GLU A 28 -28.97 28.45 -9.06
C GLU A 28 -30.11 27.43 -9.14
N LEU A 29 -29.80 26.18 -9.52
CA LEU A 29 -30.73 25.06 -9.55
C LEU A 29 -30.99 24.42 -8.16
N GLY A 30 -30.47 25.01 -7.08
CA GLY A 30 -30.63 24.49 -5.71
C GLY A 30 -29.70 23.33 -5.35
N ILE A 31 -28.72 22.99 -6.21
CA ILE A 31 -27.75 21.92 -5.97
C ILE A 31 -26.53 22.55 -5.26
N THR A 32 -26.49 22.44 -3.94
CA THR A 32 -25.57 23.22 -3.08
C THR A 32 -24.15 22.66 -2.97
N ARG A 33 -23.88 21.45 -3.47
CA ARG A 33 -22.55 20.82 -3.39
C ARG A 33 -22.21 20.03 -4.64
N PHE A 34 -21.26 20.55 -5.41
CA PHE A 34 -20.49 19.77 -6.38
C PHE A 34 -19.06 19.66 -5.85
N SER A 35 -18.71 18.54 -5.23
CA SER A 35 -17.31 18.19 -5.06
C SER A 35 -16.85 17.52 -6.35
N SER A 36 -15.69 17.93 -6.87
CA SER A 36 -15.01 17.13 -7.87
C SER A 36 -14.81 15.75 -7.26
N ARG A 37 -15.43 14.70 -7.83
CA ARG A 37 -15.08 13.34 -7.46
C ARG A 37 -13.63 13.17 -7.91
N SER A 38 -12.70 13.06 -6.95
CA SER A 38 -11.37 12.53 -7.23
C SER A 38 -11.60 11.23 -8.01
N SER A 39 -11.13 11.19 -9.26
CA SER A 39 -11.32 10.08 -10.22
C SER A 39 -11.67 8.77 -9.52
N ALA A 40 -12.96 8.47 -9.45
CA ALA A 40 -13.42 7.18 -8.97
C ALA A 40 -12.81 6.12 -9.92
N ASN A 41 -12.18 5.10 -9.35
CA ASN A 41 -11.40 4.03 -9.98
C ASN A 41 -9.87 4.17 -9.96
N LYS A 42 -9.26 4.73 -8.90
CA LYS A 42 -8.07 4.01 -8.40
C LYS A 42 -8.64 2.77 -7.73
N SER A 43 -8.35 1.57 -8.26
CA SER A 43 -8.62 0.36 -7.49
C SER A 43 -8.02 0.59 -6.11
N ILE A 44 -8.84 0.53 -5.07
CA ILE A 44 -8.36 0.53 -3.68
C ILE A 44 -7.63 -0.81 -3.55
N ILE A 45 -6.42 -0.88 -4.10
CA ILE A 45 -5.44 -1.83 -3.64
C ILE A 45 -5.09 -1.24 -2.28
N ASN A 46 -5.47 -1.93 -1.22
CA ASN A 46 -4.94 -1.65 0.10
C ASN A 46 -3.42 -1.58 -0.09
N SER A 47 -2.83 -0.44 0.26
CA SER A 47 -1.41 -0.21 0.17
C SER A 47 -0.64 -1.41 0.72
N ILE A 48 0.26 -1.97 -0.08
CA ILE A 48 1.05 -3.13 0.33
C ILE A 48 2.33 -2.59 0.95
N TYR A 49 2.60 -2.96 2.19
CA TYR A 49 3.83 -2.60 2.85
C TYR A 49 4.79 -3.78 2.77
N ILE A 50 5.96 -3.58 2.19
CA ILE A 50 7.02 -4.59 2.13
C ILE A 50 8.07 -4.23 3.16
N TYR A 51 8.43 -5.19 4.00
CA TYR A 51 9.59 -5.11 4.87
C TYR A 51 10.64 -6.11 4.42
N LYS A 52 11.84 -5.62 4.08
CA LYS A 52 12.92 -6.42 3.49
C LYS A 52 14.14 -6.48 4.40
N ILE A 53 14.65 -7.70 4.62
CA ILE A 53 15.95 -7.97 5.26
C ILE A 53 16.71 -8.95 4.37
N ASP A 54 17.86 -8.51 3.86
CA ASP A 54 18.70 -9.26 2.91
C ASP A 54 17.88 -9.91 1.78
N LYS A 55 17.77 -11.24 1.75
CA LYS A 55 17.09 -12.01 0.68
C LYS A 55 15.64 -12.35 1.00
N VAL A 56 15.09 -11.84 2.11
CA VAL A 56 13.72 -12.12 2.56
C VAL A 56 12.90 -10.85 2.51
N SER A 57 11.75 -10.94 1.85
CA SER A 57 10.76 -9.86 1.80
C SER A 57 9.46 -10.32 2.45
N VAL A 58 8.92 -9.52 3.37
CA VAL A 58 7.64 -9.78 4.05
C VAL A 58 6.62 -8.75 3.63
N PHE A 59 5.45 -9.21 3.22
CA PHE A 59 4.34 -8.34 2.84
C PHE A 59 3.40 -8.18 4.02
N LEU A 60 3.04 -6.94 4.31
CA LEU A 60 2.37 -6.50 5.52
C LEU A 60 1.18 -5.59 5.15
N LYS A 61 0.15 -5.59 6.01
CA LYS A 61 -1.06 -4.76 5.86
C LYS A 61 -0.84 -3.27 6.24
N LYS A 62 0.22 -2.97 7.00
CA LYS A 62 0.62 -1.64 7.46
C LYS A 62 2.14 -1.54 7.54
N ASP A 63 2.71 -0.34 7.68
CA ASP A 63 4.17 -0.17 7.77
C ASP A 63 4.72 -0.95 8.98
N PHE A 64 5.89 -1.58 8.81
CA PHE A 64 6.63 -2.22 9.90
C PHE A 64 6.72 -1.32 11.14
N LYS A 65 6.89 -0.01 10.98
CA LYS A 65 6.99 0.95 12.09
C LYS A 65 5.72 1.05 12.94
N GLU A 66 4.56 0.74 12.37
CA GLU A 66 3.24 0.84 13.01
C GLU A 66 2.84 -0.42 13.80
N TYR A 67 3.64 -1.48 13.75
CA TYR A 67 3.46 -2.66 14.61
C TYR A 67 4.00 -2.39 16.01
N ASP A 68 3.40 -3.03 17.02
CA ASP A 68 3.93 -2.99 18.38
C ASP A 68 5.24 -3.78 18.51
N ILE A 69 5.87 -3.71 19.68
CA ILE A 69 7.18 -4.31 19.94
C ILE A 69 7.14 -5.83 19.76
N ASP A 70 6.09 -6.51 20.22
CA ASP A 70 6.02 -7.97 20.18
C ASP A 70 5.63 -8.47 18.80
N GLN A 71 4.79 -7.73 18.08
CA GLN A 71 4.53 -7.92 16.66
C GLN A 71 5.81 -7.77 15.82
N LYS A 72 6.61 -6.72 16.05
CA LYS A 72 7.90 -6.52 15.37
C LYS A 72 8.87 -7.66 15.65
N LYS A 73 8.99 -8.10 16.91
CA LYS A 73 9.81 -9.26 17.27
C LYS A 73 9.36 -10.51 16.54
N LEU A 74 8.06 -10.74 16.41
CA LEU A 74 7.53 -11.89 15.69
C LEU A 74 7.88 -11.83 14.20
N ILE A 75 7.70 -10.68 13.54
CA ILE A 75 8.08 -10.48 12.13
C ILE A 75 9.57 -10.80 11.94
N LEU A 76 10.44 -10.23 12.79
CA LEU A 76 11.88 -10.47 12.73
C LEU A 76 12.25 -11.93 13.00
N ALA A 77 11.60 -12.58 13.97
CA ALA A 77 11.81 -13.98 14.27
C ALA A 77 11.42 -14.89 13.08
N ILE A 78 10.29 -14.61 12.44
CA ILE A 78 9.86 -15.30 11.22
C ILE A 78 10.92 -15.14 10.12
N MET A 79 11.37 -13.92 9.84
CA MET A 79 12.39 -13.68 8.81
C MET A 79 13.70 -14.40 9.13
N ASN A 80 14.19 -14.30 10.37
CA ASN A 80 15.44 -14.94 10.80
C ASN A 80 15.37 -16.46 10.80
N SER A 81 14.19 -17.04 11.02
CA SER A 81 13.98 -18.48 10.97
C SER A 81 14.20 -19.07 9.56
N THR A 82 14.16 -18.24 8.51
CA THR A 82 14.41 -18.67 7.14
C THR A 82 15.90 -18.91 6.84
N THR A 83 16.82 -18.52 7.73
CA THR A 83 18.29 -18.53 7.50
C THR A 83 18.79 -17.66 6.33
N LEU A 84 17.88 -17.03 5.57
CA LEU A 84 18.19 -16.22 4.39
C LEU A 84 18.49 -14.75 4.73
N THR A 85 18.42 -14.36 5.99
CA THR A 85 18.74 -13.01 6.47
C THR A 85 20.24 -12.82 6.77
N ASN A 86 21.06 -13.87 6.69
CA ASN A 86 22.49 -13.86 7.02
C ASN A 86 22.83 -13.21 8.40
N GLY A 87 21.92 -13.26 9.37
CA GLY A 87 22.11 -12.65 10.69
C GLY A 87 21.78 -11.16 10.78
N GLU A 88 21.30 -10.54 9.68
CA GLU A 88 20.80 -9.17 9.69
C GLU A 88 19.53 -9.05 10.53
N SER A 89 19.46 -7.98 11.33
CA SER A 89 18.34 -7.72 12.24
C SER A 89 17.58 -6.43 11.92
N SER A 90 18.01 -5.71 10.88
CA SER A 90 17.40 -4.47 10.43
C SER A 90 17.14 -4.50 8.93
N GLY A 91 16.07 -3.83 8.52
CA GLY A 91 15.54 -3.90 7.18
C GLY A 91 14.94 -2.58 6.71
N GLN A 92 14.45 -2.58 5.49
CA GLN A 92 13.87 -1.42 4.83
C GLN A 92 12.36 -1.62 4.61
N SER A 93 11.56 -0.60 4.94
CA SER A 93 10.13 -0.55 4.62
C SER A 93 9.93 0.14 3.26
N ILE A 94 9.11 -0.45 2.40
CA ILE A 94 8.74 0.09 1.10
C ILE A 94 7.21 0.03 0.97
N LEU A 95 6.59 1.11 0.49
CA LEU A 95 5.14 1.21 0.27
C LEU A 95 4.82 1.02 -1.22
N PHE A 96 3.78 0.23 -1.51
CA PHE A 96 3.26 0.01 -2.86
C PHE A 96 1.78 0.36 -2.96
N ASP A 97 1.49 1.29 -3.86
CA ASP A 97 0.12 1.78 -4.12
C ASP A 97 -0.44 1.30 -5.47
N ASN A 98 0.36 0.59 -6.28
CA ASN A 98 -0.03 0.17 -7.63
C ASN A 98 0.43 -1.26 -7.95
N LYS A 99 -0.52 -2.14 -8.30
CA LYS A 99 -0.26 -3.56 -8.61
C LYS A 99 0.59 -3.74 -9.86
N ASN A 100 0.53 -2.82 -10.81
CA ASN A 100 1.25 -2.92 -12.08
C ASN A 100 2.78 -2.74 -11.93
N GLU A 101 3.25 -2.25 -10.78
CA GLU A 101 4.68 -2.05 -10.48
C GLU A 101 5.26 -3.15 -9.59
N LEU A 102 4.42 -4.10 -9.14
CA LEU A 102 4.85 -5.12 -8.20
C LEU A 102 5.82 -6.14 -8.83
N ASP A 103 5.57 -6.53 -10.08
CA ASP A 103 6.42 -7.48 -10.79
C ASP A 103 7.82 -6.90 -11.10
N ASP A 104 7.89 -5.58 -11.29
CA ASP A 104 9.13 -4.86 -11.58
C ASP A 104 9.96 -4.58 -10.31
N ILE A 105 9.32 -4.49 -9.15
CA ILE A 105 9.96 -4.08 -7.89
C ILE A 105 10.13 -5.25 -6.90
N ILE A 106 9.59 -6.45 -7.18
CA ILE A 106 10.10 -7.67 -6.53
C ILE A 106 11.56 -7.81 -6.95
N ASP A 107 12.41 -7.25 -6.11
CA ASP A 107 13.83 -7.11 -6.33
C ASP A 107 14.40 -8.50 -6.60
N SER A 108 15.11 -8.63 -7.72
CA SER A 108 15.85 -9.84 -8.09
C SER A 108 16.76 -10.40 -7.00
N SER A 109 17.12 -9.58 -5.99
CA SER A 109 17.90 -10.01 -4.83
C SER A 109 17.08 -10.76 -3.76
N SER A 110 15.75 -10.63 -3.75
CA SER A 110 14.89 -11.43 -2.88
C SER A 110 14.87 -12.88 -3.36
N LYS A 111 15.10 -13.83 -2.44
CA LYS A 111 14.99 -15.27 -2.72
C LYS A 111 13.69 -15.87 -2.18
N LEU A 112 13.01 -15.18 -1.26
CA LEU A 112 11.79 -15.63 -0.62
C LEU A 112 10.87 -14.45 -0.32
N ILE A 113 9.59 -14.62 -0.62
CA ILE A 113 8.51 -13.74 -0.15
C ILE A 113 7.66 -14.48 0.88
N ILE A 114 7.37 -13.81 1.99
CA ILE A 114 6.39 -14.27 2.98
C ILE A 114 5.23 -13.27 2.96
N ASN A 115 4.05 -13.74 2.56
CA ASN A 115 2.86 -12.91 2.45
C ASN A 115 2.01 -13.02 3.72
N LEU A 116 2.06 -11.99 4.57
CA LEU A 116 1.31 -11.91 5.84
C LEU A 116 0.08 -11.01 5.70
N THR A 117 -0.60 -11.07 4.55
CA THR A 117 -1.79 -10.26 4.28
C THR A 117 -3.07 -11.08 4.25
N ASN A 118 -3.02 -12.32 4.75
CA ASN A 118 -4.13 -13.25 4.75
C ASN A 118 -4.72 -13.48 3.35
N ASN A 119 -3.84 -13.59 2.34
CA ASN A 119 -4.19 -13.75 0.92
C ASN A 119 -5.06 -12.63 0.30
N GLU A 120 -5.25 -11.50 0.98
CA GLU A 120 -5.92 -10.33 0.41
C GLU A 120 -5.16 -9.82 -0.82
N ILE A 121 -3.84 -10.01 -0.82
CA ILE A 121 -2.97 -9.68 -1.94
C ILE A 121 -2.50 -10.97 -2.59
N LYS A 122 -2.94 -11.19 -3.82
CA LYS A 122 -2.40 -12.25 -4.69
C LYS A 122 -1.26 -11.71 -5.54
N ILE A 123 -0.09 -12.28 -5.33
CA ILE A 123 1.16 -11.89 -5.96
C ILE A 123 1.60 -13.04 -6.85
N THR A 124 2.11 -12.75 -8.03
CA THR A 124 2.71 -13.75 -8.90
C THR A 124 4.15 -13.37 -9.12
N ALA A 125 5.06 -14.02 -8.40
CA ALA A 125 6.48 -13.78 -8.50
C ALA A 125 7.18 -15.01 -9.10
N LYS A 126 8.35 -14.79 -9.72
CA LYS A 126 9.24 -15.88 -10.15
C LYS A 126 9.94 -16.58 -9.00
N ILE A 127 9.92 -15.96 -7.81
CA ILE A 127 10.54 -16.48 -6.59
C ILE A 127 9.48 -17.14 -5.70
N PRO A 128 9.89 -18.09 -4.84
CA PRO A 128 8.97 -18.73 -3.90
C PRO A 128 8.21 -17.74 -3.03
N ILE A 129 6.90 -18.01 -2.87
CA ILE A 129 5.99 -17.25 -2.01
C ILE A 129 5.41 -18.21 -0.98
N ILE A 130 5.46 -17.83 0.30
CA ILE A 130 4.74 -18.49 1.38
C ILE A 130 3.60 -17.58 1.79
N ASP A 131 2.38 -18.02 1.50
CA ASP A 131 1.15 -17.36 1.93
C ASP A 131 0.80 -17.75 3.37
N SER A 132 0.39 -16.77 4.17
CA SER A 132 0.07 -16.96 5.58
C SER A 132 -0.95 -15.95 6.08
N PHE A 133 -1.49 -16.25 7.27
CA PHE A 133 -2.27 -15.33 8.07
C PHE A 133 -1.47 -14.07 8.40
N ASP A 134 -2.18 -12.99 8.71
CA ASP A 134 -1.55 -11.75 9.12
C ASP A 134 -0.94 -11.82 10.53
N ILE A 135 -0.18 -10.80 10.90
CA ILE A 135 0.54 -10.77 12.17
C ILE A 135 -0.39 -10.79 13.38
N ASP A 136 -1.57 -10.17 13.31
CA ASP A 136 -2.53 -10.14 14.42
C ASP A 136 -3.08 -11.55 14.68
N GLU A 137 -3.42 -12.27 13.62
CA GLU A 137 -3.85 -13.67 13.68
C GLU A 137 -2.73 -14.62 14.11
N LEU A 138 -1.50 -14.38 13.64
CA LEU A 138 -0.35 -15.16 14.08
C LEU A 138 -0.07 -14.95 15.57
N VAL A 139 -0.17 -13.74 16.10
CA VAL A 139 0.03 -13.47 17.53
C VAL A 139 -1.02 -14.19 18.38
N SER A 140 -2.29 -14.15 17.95
CA SER A 140 -3.42 -14.68 18.70
C SER A 140 -3.57 -16.22 18.64
N ASN A 141 -3.10 -16.87 17.57
CA ASN A 141 -3.26 -18.32 17.40
C ASN A 141 -1.92 -19.07 17.20
N PRO A 142 -1.48 -19.88 18.19
CA PRO A 142 -0.27 -20.71 18.08
C PRO A 142 -0.27 -21.73 16.92
N GLU A 143 -1.43 -22.28 16.56
CA GLU A 143 -1.52 -23.24 15.45
C GLU A 143 -1.23 -22.56 14.10
N ASN A 144 -1.60 -21.29 13.95
CA ASN A 144 -1.26 -20.51 12.76
C ASN A 144 0.25 -20.31 12.62
N LYS A 145 0.97 -20.08 13.74
CA LYS A 145 2.44 -20.01 13.74
C LYS A 145 3.07 -21.35 13.34
N LYS A 146 2.54 -22.46 13.87
CA LYS A 146 3.00 -23.81 13.55
C LYS A 146 2.79 -24.15 12.07
N HIS A 147 1.65 -23.76 11.51
CA HIS A 147 1.38 -23.90 10.09
C HIS A 147 2.41 -23.13 9.24
N LEU A 148 2.64 -21.85 9.55
CA LEU A 148 3.66 -21.05 8.87
C LEU A 148 5.05 -21.67 8.97
N TRP A 149 5.45 -22.13 10.16
CA TRP A 149 6.75 -22.77 10.37
C TRP A 149 6.92 -24.04 9.52
N ASN A 150 5.89 -24.88 9.44
CA ASN A 150 5.92 -26.07 8.60
C ASN A 150 6.08 -25.71 7.12
N SER A 151 5.42 -24.65 6.64
CA SER A 151 5.59 -24.15 5.27
C SER A 151 7.01 -23.65 5.00
N ILE A 152 7.60 -22.90 5.93
CA ILE A 152 8.99 -22.43 5.84
C ILE A 152 9.95 -23.63 5.79
N LYS A 153 9.77 -24.58 6.71
CA LYS A 153 10.61 -25.79 6.81
C LYS A 153 10.54 -26.62 5.54
N ALA A 154 9.35 -26.87 5.02
CA ALA A 154 9.13 -27.65 3.81
C ALA A 154 9.76 -26.98 2.58
N LEU A 155 9.67 -25.64 2.48
CA LEU A 155 10.25 -24.91 1.35
C LEU A 155 11.78 -24.92 1.37
N LEU A 156 12.37 -24.76 2.56
CA LEU A 156 13.82 -24.60 2.73
C LEU A 156 14.55 -25.92 2.99
N ASN A 157 13.83 -27.04 3.08
CA ASN A 157 14.38 -28.36 3.44
C ASN A 157 15.18 -28.34 4.75
N LEU A 158 14.66 -27.63 5.76
CA LEU A 158 15.23 -27.52 7.12
C LEU A 158 14.85 -28.72 8.03
#